data_AF-A0A496Z944-F1
#
_entry.id   AF-A0A496Z944-F1
#
_cell.length_a   1.000
_cell.length_b   1.000
_cell.length_c   1.000
_cell.angle_alpha   90.00
_cell.angle_beta   90.00
_cell.angle_gamma   90.00
#
_symmetry.space_group_name_H-M   'P 1'
#
loop_
_entity.id
_entity.type
_entity.pdbx_description
1 polymer ?
#
loop_
_entity_poly.entity_id
_entity_poly.type
_entity_poly.pdbx_seq_one_letter_code
_entity_poly.pdbx_strand_id
1 'polypeptide(L)'
;MNEESHPITEHIETELSKKLFHLKTLYDVSRELIGMDSIQAIMHGFLLMSTGNFGVFEGFMQLYDHRAGGGNPSESIGIHDNKRELLEQASGRLLAKDAYQGGGIKEIEDRHKGFIPESIDQVLVFEVSNTCKGVLGLGPKIVGDPFSHADLDLLETLVNNLI
;
A
#
# COMPACT_ATOMS: atom_id res chain seq x y z
N MET A 1 12.52 -48.39 -6.46
CA MET A 1 11.33 -47.85 -5.77
C MET A 1 11.85 -46.82 -4.79
N ASN A 2 11.76 -45.53 -5.14
CA ASN A 2 11.90 -44.36 -4.24
C ASN A 2 11.79 -43.10 -5.11
N GLU A 3 10.57 -42.62 -5.40
CA GLU A 3 10.34 -41.37 -6.14
C GLU A 3 9.20 -40.49 -5.57
N GLU A 4 8.69 -40.73 -4.36
CA GLU A 4 7.54 -39.96 -3.83
C GLU A 4 7.88 -38.94 -2.71
N SER A 5 9.15 -38.71 -2.36
CA SER A 5 9.52 -37.86 -1.21
C SER A 5 10.00 -36.43 -1.54
N HIS A 6 9.78 -35.91 -2.75
CA HIS A 6 10.28 -34.57 -3.15
C HIS A 6 9.26 -33.42 -3.23
N PRO A 7 8.00 -33.61 -3.70
CA PRO A 7 7.11 -32.45 -3.93
C PRO A 7 6.58 -31.82 -2.63
N ILE A 8 6.43 -32.60 -1.55
CA ILE A 8 5.93 -32.09 -0.26
C ILE A 8 6.98 -31.19 0.41
N THR A 9 8.25 -31.57 0.35
CA THR A 9 9.35 -30.79 0.94
C THR A 9 9.51 -29.45 0.24
N GLU A 10 9.48 -29.43 -1.10
CA GLU A 10 9.63 -28.21 -1.90
C GLU A 10 8.45 -27.24 -1.69
N HIS A 11 7.23 -27.75 -1.52
CA HIS A 11 6.07 -26.94 -1.17
C HIS A 11 6.18 -26.34 0.24
N ILE A 12 6.61 -27.14 1.23
CA ILE A 12 6.83 -26.66 2.61
C ILE A 12 7.92 -25.59 2.65
N GLU A 13 9.03 -25.79 1.93
CA GLU A 13 10.11 -24.82 1.81
C GLU A 13 9.63 -23.52 1.18
N THR A 14 8.84 -23.60 0.11
CA THR A 14 8.25 -22.42 -0.55
C THR A 14 7.34 -21.62 0.39
N GLU A 15 6.44 -22.31 1.11
CA GLU A 15 5.54 -21.65 2.06
C GLU A 15 6.29 -21.05 3.25
N LEU A 16 7.36 -21.72 3.72
CA LEU A 16 8.22 -21.18 4.77
C LEU A 16 8.97 -19.94 4.29
N SER A 17 9.52 -19.96 3.07
CA SER A 17 10.19 -18.82 2.46
C SER A 17 9.26 -17.61 2.33
N LYS A 18 8.00 -17.82 1.91
CA LYS A 18 6.99 -16.76 1.86
C LYS A 18 6.72 -16.15 3.23
N LYS A 19 6.54 -16.98 4.25
CA LYS A 19 6.31 -16.52 5.64
C LYS A 19 7.51 -15.76 6.20
N LEU A 20 8.73 -16.23 5.93
CA LEU A 20 9.96 -15.56 6.33
C LEU A 20 10.10 -14.20 5.64
N PHE A 21 9.80 -14.12 4.35
CA PHE A 21 9.77 -12.86 3.61
C PHE A 21 8.77 -11.89 4.25
N HIS A 22 7.52 -12.32 4.46
CA HIS A 22 6.47 -11.51 5.07
C HIS A 22 6.90 -10.95 6.44
N LEU A 23 7.41 -11.81 7.33
CA LEU A 23 7.84 -11.40 8.66
C LEU A 23 9.04 -10.43 8.61
N LYS A 24 10.00 -10.69 7.72
CA LYS A 24 11.16 -9.82 7.54
C LYS A 24 10.73 -8.45 7.01
N THR A 25 9.86 -8.42 6.01
CA THR A 25 9.33 -7.19 5.45
C THR A 25 8.62 -6.36 6.51
N LEU A 26 7.75 -6.96 7.31
CA LEU A 26 7.11 -6.28 8.44
C LEU A 26 8.13 -5.69 9.42
N TYR A 27 9.13 -6.49 9.82
CA TYR A 27 10.16 -6.03 10.75
C TYR A 27 11.00 -4.88 10.18
N ASP A 28 11.44 -4.99 8.93
CA ASP A 28 12.25 -3.97 8.27
C ASP A 28 11.46 -2.67 8.12
N VAL A 29 10.17 -2.74 7.72
CA VAL A 29 9.30 -1.56 7.65
C VAL A 29 9.12 -0.92 9.02
N SER A 30 8.70 -1.68 10.03
CA SER A 30 8.47 -1.12 11.36
C SER A 30 9.75 -0.50 11.95
N ARG A 31 10.91 -1.15 11.78
CA ARG A 31 12.18 -0.64 12.29
C ARG A 31 12.58 0.69 11.66
N GLU A 32 12.39 0.84 10.34
CA GLU A 32 12.77 2.05 9.63
C GLU A 32 11.89 3.25 10.00
N LEU A 33 10.60 3.02 10.25
CA LEU A 33 9.68 4.07 10.65
C LEU A 33 9.89 4.53 12.11
N ILE A 34 10.43 3.67 12.96
CA ILE A 34 10.74 4.02 14.36
C ILE A 34 11.77 5.14 14.40
N GLY A 35 11.41 6.25 15.03
CA GLY A 35 12.28 7.42 15.20
C GLY A 35 12.19 8.45 14.06
N MET A 36 11.24 8.30 13.13
CA MET A 36 10.89 9.37 12.20
C MET A 36 9.99 10.41 12.88
N ASP A 37 10.39 11.69 12.80
CA ASP A 37 9.75 12.77 13.58
C ASP A 37 8.63 13.52 12.84
N SER A 38 8.32 13.15 11.59
CA SER A 38 7.29 13.82 10.80
C SER A 38 6.45 12.84 9.99
N ILE A 39 5.18 13.19 9.80
CA ILE A 39 4.22 12.42 9.01
C ILE A 39 4.73 12.24 7.57
N GLN A 40 5.28 13.29 6.98
CA GLN A 40 5.87 13.24 5.63
C GLN A 40 7.01 12.23 5.54
N ALA A 41 7.93 12.23 6.51
CA ALA A 41 9.04 11.27 6.55
C ALA A 41 8.53 9.82 6.69
N ILE A 42 7.54 9.59 7.56
CA ILE A 42 6.92 8.28 7.75
C ILE A 42 6.25 7.80 6.46
N MET A 43 5.43 8.65 5.83
CA MET A 43 4.75 8.34 4.58
C MET A 43 5.76 8.04 3.45
N HIS A 44 6.79 8.87 3.31
CA HIS A 44 7.82 8.69 2.29
C HIS A 44 8.60 7.39 2.50
N GLY A 45 9.05 7.13 3.73
CA GLY A 45 9.77 5.92 4.10
C GLY A 45 8.94 4.66 3.88
N PHE A 46 7.68 4.68 4.33
CA PHE A 46 6.76 3.57 4.09
C PHE A 46 6.55 3.33 2.60
N LEU A 47 6.27 4.38 1.82
CA LEU A 47 6.04 4.27 0.38
C LEU A 47 7.28 3.72 -0.35
N LEU A 48 8.48 4.16 0.03
CA LEU A 48 9.73 3.66 -0.53
C LEU A 48 9.93 2.16 -0.24
N MET A 49 9.60 1.73 0.98
CA MET A 49 9.69 0.33 1.35
C MET A 49 8.61 -0.52 0.69
N SER A 50 7.38 -0.04 0.60
CA SER A 50 6.30 -0.75 -0.12
C SER A 50 6.65 -0.93 -1.60
N THR A 51 7.00 0.16 -2.30
CA THR A 51 7.39 0.10 -3.71
C THR A 51 8.57 -0.84 -3.94
N GLY A 52 9.59 -0.80 -3.07
CA GLY A 52 10.72 -1.73 -3.10
C GLY A 52 10.33 -3.20 -2.87
N ASN A 53 9.55 -3.49 -1.82
CA ASN A 53 9.17 -4.86 -1.45
C ASN A 53 8.24 -5.53 -2.47
N PHE A 54 7.34 -4.76 -3.10
CA PHE A 54 6.43 -5.26 -4.13
C PHE A 54 7.02 -5.15 -5.55
N GLY A 55 8.21 -4.57 -5.69
CA GLY A 55 8.88 -4.39 -6.98
C GLY A 55 8.04 -3.54 -7.92
N VAL A 56 7.65 -2.34 -7.49
CA VAL A 56 6.81 -1.38 -8.21
C VAL A 56 7.58 -0.07 -8.43
N PHE A 57 7.43 0.57 -9.59
CA PHE A 57 8.09 1.86 -9.87
C PHE A 57 7.32 3.08 -9.37
N GLU A 58 5.99 3.03 -9.45
CA GLU A 58 5.12 4.17 -9.12
C GLU A 58 4.30 3.88 -7.87
N GLY A 59 4.27 4.83 -6.94
CA GLY A 59 3.41 4.74 -5.77
C GLY A 59 3.02 6.12 -5.28
N PHE A 60 1.87 6.21 -4.62
CA PHE A 60 1.45 7.41 -3.93
C PHE A 60 0.75 7.09 -2.62
N MET A 61 0.85 8.01 -1.66
CA MET A 61 0.10 7.96 -0.42
C MET A 61 -0.44 9.35 -0.10
N GLN A 62 -1.67 9.44 0.38
CA GLN A 62 -2.24 10.68 0.86
C GLN A 62 -3.08 10.46 2.12
N LEU A 63 -2.98 11.38 3.07
CA LEU A 63 -3.83 11.44 4.26
C LEU A 63 -4.84 12.57 4.13
N TYR A 64 -6.07 12.30 4.53
CA TYR A 64 -7.17 13.25 4.57
C TYR A 64 -7.70 13.34 6.00
N ASP A 65 -7.50 14.50 6.63
CA ASP A 65 -8.08 14.79 7.94
C ASP A 65 -9.19 15.83 7.79
N HIS A 66 -10.43 15.44 8.12
CA HIS A 66 -11.59 16.31 8.00
C HIS A 66 -11.54 17.52 8.96
N ARG A 67 -10.70 17.46 10.00
CA ARG A 67 -10.52 18.54 10.98
C ARG A 67 -9.34 19.46 10.64
N ALA A 68 -8.44 19.02 9.79
CA ALA A 68 -7.29 19.82 9.40
C ALA A 68 -7.73 20.90 8.42
N GLY A 69 -7.62 22.17 8.83
CA GLY A 69 -7.72 23.31 7.90
C GLY A 69 -6.49 23.48 7.00
N GLY A 70 -5.47 22.64 7.19
CA GLY A 70 -4.25 22.58 6.36
C GLY A 70 -4.40 21.63 5.18
N GLY A 71 -3.43 21.65 4.27
CA GLY A 71 -3.38 20.70 3.15
C GLY A 71 -3.28 19.25 3.63
N ASN A 72 -3.78 18.35 2.81
CA ASN A 72 -3.73 16.90 3.01
C ASN A 72 -2.33 16.38 2.68
N PRO A 73 -1.54 15.89 3.65
CA PRO A 73 -0.19 15.40 3.40
C PRO A 73 -0.20 14.33 2.31
N SER A 74 0.67 14.48 1.32
CA SER A 74 0.80 13.60 0.17
C SER A 74 2.26 13.29 -0.10
N GLU A 75 2.52 12.04 -0.49
CA GLU A 75 3.83 11.56 -0.92
C GLU A 75 3.67 10.75 -2.19
N SER A 76 4.67 10.80 -3.07
CA SER A 76 4.68 10.01 -4.31
C SER A 76 6.09 9.63 -4.72
N ILE A 77 6.25 8.43 -5.28
CA ILE A 77 7.50 7.89 -5.80
C ILE A 77 7.27 7.47 -7.24
N GLY A 78 8.20 7.82 -8.14
CA GLY A 78 8.14 7.46 -9.56
C GLY A 78 7.08 8.19 -10.39
N ILE A 79 6.23 8.99 -9.76
CA ILE A 79 5.13 9.71 -10.41
C ILE A 79 5.60 11.10 -10.85
N HIS A 80 5.40 11.42 -12.12
CA HIS A 80 5.68 12.75 -12.67
C HIS A 80 4.78 13.85 -12.10
N ASP A 81 5.32 15.06 -11.95
CA ASP A 81 4.63 16.21 -11.31
C ASP A 81 3.27 16.54 -11.94
N ASN A 82 3.14 16.39 -13.27
CA ASN A 82 1.89 16.64 -13.97
C ASN A 82 0.75 15.66 -13.59
N LYS A 83 1.08 14.48 -13.07
CA LYS A 83 0.12 13.49 -12.57
C LYS A 83 -0.10 13.60 -11.06
N ARG A 84 0.87 14.13 -10.31
CA ARG A 84 0.80 14.26 -8.85
C ARG A 84 -0.41 15.07 -8.40
N GLU A 85 -0.62 16.25 -8.98
CA GLU A 85 -1.74 17.11 -8.60
C GLU A 85 -3.10 16.44 -8.91
N LEU A 86 -3.21 15.73 -10.04
CA LEU A 86 -4.40 14.99 -10.40
C LEU A 86 -4.69 13.86 -9.39
N LEU A 87 -3.66 13.15 -8.94
CA LEU A 87 -3.74 12.11 -7.92
C LEU A 87 -4.20 12.65 -6.58
N GLU A 88 -3.60 13.74 -6.12
CA GLU A 88 -3.96 14.39 -4.86
C GLU A 88 -5.42 14.87 -4.87
N GLN A 89 -5.86 15.46 -5.97
CA GLN A 89 -7.25 15.90 -6.10
C GLN A 89 -8.21 14.72 -6.14
N ALA A 90 -7.89 13.66 -6.88
CA ALA A 90 -8.79 12.53 -7.05
C ALA A 90 -8.87 11.68 -5.77
N SER A 91 -7.74 11.49 -5.09
CA SER A 91 -7.62 10.87 -3.77
C SER A 91 -8.35 11.68 -2.69
N GLY A 92 -8.17 13.00 -2.67
CA GLY A 92 -8.94 13.89 -1.79
C GLY A 92 -10.45 13.76 -2.01
N ARG A 93 -10.92 13.66 -3.26
CA ARG A 93 -12.35 13.42 -3.56
C ARG A 93 -12.82 12.04 -3.12
N LEU A 94 -11.98 11.01 -3.26
CA LEU A 94 -12.28 9.66 -2.82
C LEU A 94 -12.44 9.60 -1.30
N LEU A 95 -11.52 10.21 -0.55
CA LEU A 95 -11.50 10.23 0.91
C LEU A 95 -12.56 11.15 1.52
N ALA A 96 -12.89 12.26 0.84
CA ALA A 96 -13.91 13.22 1.28
C ALA A 96 -15.36 12.75 1.03
N LYS A 97 -15.60 11.90 0.02
CA LYS A 97 -16.91 11.26 -0.13
C LYS A 97 -17.06 10.20 0.96
N ASP A 98 -18.25 10.10 1.55
CA ASP A 98 -18.71 8.95 2.35
C ASP A 98 -18.73 7.62 1.56
N ALA A 99 -18.02 7.51 0.44
CA ALA A 99 -17.77 6.24 -0.25
C ALA A 99 -17.06 5.22 0.67
N TYR A 100 -16.37 5.71 1.70
CA TYR A 100 -15.77 4.91 2.76
C TYR A 100 -16.58 5.01 4.08
N GLN A 101 -17.60 4.16 4.19
CA GLN A 101 -18.36 3.90 5.42
C GLN A 101 -18.00 2.49 5.89
N GLY A 102 -17.04 2.40 6.81
CA GLY A 102 -16.55 1.15 7.39
C GLY A 102 -15.06 1.20 7.63
N GLY A 103 -14.63 0.85 8.84
CA GLY A 103 -13.22 0.69 9.18
C GLY A 103 -12.57 -0.48 8.45
N GLY A 104 -11.25 -0.46 8.36
CA GLY A 104 -10.44 -1.49 7.70
C GLY A 104 -9.98 -1.11 6.31
N ILE A 105 -9.36 -2.07 5.62
CA ILE A 105 -8.74 -1.89 4.31
C ILE A 105 -9.64 -2.49 3.24
N LYS A 106 -9.93 -1.74 2.18
CA LYS A 106 -10.75 -2.22 1.05
C LYS A 106 -10.09 -1.90 -0.27
N GLU A 107 -10.15 -2.88 -1.17
CA GLU A 107 -9.91 -2.67 -2.59
C GLU A 107 -10.98 -1.73 -3.16
N ILE A 108 -10.56 -0.83 -4.06
CA ILE A 108 -11.49 0.11 -4.67
C ILE A 108 -12.42 -0.62 -5.63
N GLU A 109 -13.72 -0.59 -5.34
CA GLU A 109 -14.74 -1.07 -6.28
C GLU A 109 -14.64 -0.34 -7.63
N ASP A 110 -14.91 -1.05 -8.74
CA ASP A 110 -14.82 -0.55 -10.13
C ASP A 110 -15.44 0.83 -10.34
N ARG A 111 -16.52 1.16 -9.63
CA ARG A 111 -17.20 2.47 -9.71
C ARG A 111 -16.32 3.66 -9.29
N HIS A 112 -15.24 3.44 -8.56
CA HIS A 112 -14.29 4.49 -8.19
C HIS A 112 -12.95 4.43 -8.96
N LYS A 113 -12.79 3.49 -9.91
CA LYS A 113 -11.63 3.47 -10.83
C LYS A 113 -11.50 4.75 -11.65
N GLY A 114 -12.61 5.45 -11.93
CA GLY A 114 -12.60 6.75 -12.60
C GLY A 114 -11.91 7.89 -11.81
N PHE A 115 -11.56 7.66 -10.54
CA PHE A 115 -10.78 8.59 -9.72
C PHE A 115 -9.29 8.18 -9.60
N ILE A 116 -8.90 7.02 -10.13
CA ILE A 116 -7.53 6.52 -10.05
C ILE A 116 -6.91 6.68 -11.44
N PRO A 117 -5.72 7.29 -11.60
CA PRO A 117 -5.05 7.30 -12.90
C PRO A 117 -4.76 5.89 -13.38
N GLU A 118 -4.77 5.70 -14.71
CA GLU A 118 -4.50 4.40 -15.33
C GLU A 118 -3.11 3.81 -15.02
N SER A 119 -2.18 4.60 -14.45
CA SER A 119 -0.86 4.09 -14.07
C SER A 119 -0.79 3.48 -12.66
N ILE A 120 -1.93 3.41 -11.95
CA ILE A 120 -2.04 2.79 -10.64
C ILE A 120 -2.94 1.55 -10.77
N ASP A 121 -2.37 0.38 -10.44
CA ASP A 121 -3.04 -0.92 -10.57
C ASP A 121 -3.76 -1.33 -9.29
N GLN A 122 -3.19 -0.99 -8.14
CA GLN A 122 -3.73 -1.36 -6.83
C GLN A 122 -3.93 -0.12 -5.96
N VAL A 123 -5.09 -0.01 -5.33
CA VAL A 123 -5.37 1.04 -4.34
C VAL A 123 -6.01 0.45 -3.09
N LEU A 124 -5.54 0.91 -1.94
CA LEU A 124 -6.05 0.59 -0.63
C LEU A 124 -6.40 1.89 0.09
N VAL A 125 -7.59 1.92 0.67
CA VAL A 125 -8.01 3.00 1.57
C VAL A 125 -7.96 2.46 2.99
N PHE A 126 -7.53 3.27 3.95
CA PHE A 126 -7.39 2.89 5.35
C PHE A 126 -7.81 4.04 6.28
N GLU A 127 -8.08 3.71 7.53
CA GLU A 127 -8.48 4.67 8.56
C GLU A 127 -7.40 4.75 9.63
N VAL A 128 -6.79 5.91 9.81
CA VAL A 128 -5.79 6.15 10.87
C VAL A 128 -6.49 6.49 12.18
N SER A 129 -7.59 7.23 12.09
CA SER A 129 -8.49 7.52 13.22
C SER A 129 -9.87 7.91 12.72
N ASN A 130 -10.83 8.09 13.64
CA ASN A 130 -12.20 8.51 13.33
C ASN A 130 -12.33 9.78 12.47
N THR A 131 -11.26 10.59 12.35
CA THR A 131 -11.26 11.81 11.53
C THR A 131 -10.17 11.85 10.47
N CYS A 132 -9.25 10.89 10.45
CA CYS A 132 -8.15 10.83 9.51
C CYS A 132 -8.18 9.53 8.72
N LYS A 133 -8.33 9.65 7.40
CA LYS A 133 -8.32 8.53 6.46
C LYS A 133 -7.08 8.63 5.58
N GLY A 134 -6.60 7.50 5.08
CA GLY A 134 -5.48 7.43 4.17
C GLY A 134 -5.82 6.66 2.91
N VAL A 135 -5.08 6.94 1.85
CA VAL A 135 -5.06 6.12 0.63
C VAL A 135 -3.62 5.80 0.28
N LEU A 136 -3.40 4.56 -0.16
CA LEU A 136 -2.16 4.06 -0.73
C LEU A 136 -2.46 3.50 -2.11
N GLY A 137 -1.78 4.01 -3.13
CA GLY A 137 -1.83 3.44 -4.47
C GLY A 137 -0.47 2.97 -4.93
N LEU A 138 -0.43 1.81 -5.58
CA LEU A 138 0.74 1.22 -6.20
C LEU A 138 0.47 0.97 -7.69
N GLY A 139 1.43 1.34 -8.51
CA GLY A 139 1.46 1.02 -9.94
C GLY A 139 1.67 -0.47 -10.21
N PRO A 140 1.74 -0.84 -11.51
CA PRO A 140 2.05 -2.20 -11.91
C PRO A 140 3.40 -2.67 -11.36
N LYS A 141 3.49 -3.96 -11.06
CA LYS A 141 4.76 -4.60 -10.73
C LYS A 141 5.70 -4.59 -11.95
N ILE A 142 6.99 -4.41 -11.67
CA ILE A 142 8.06 -4.34 -12.69
C ILE A 142 8.23 -5.67 -13.43
N VAL A 143 8.14 -6.77 -12.69
CA VAL A 143 8.25 -8.13 -13.22
C VAL A 143 7.12 -8.96 -12.64
N GLY A 144 6.28 -9.51 -13.51
CA GLY A 144 5.35 -10.58 -13.14
C GLY A 144 3.87 -10.26 -13.38
N ASP A 145 3.06 -11.12 -12.76
CA ASP A 145 1.60 -11.10 -12.78
C ASP A 145 1.03 -10.00 -11.85
N PRO A 146 -0.28 -9.71 -11.93
CA PRO A 146 -0.96 -8.79 -11.00
C PRO A 146 -0.68 -9.11 -9.52
N PHE A 147 -0.99 -8.17 -8.63
CA PHE A 147 -0.91 -8.41 -7.18
C PHE A 147 -1.70 -9.68 -6.82
N SER A 148 -1.01 -10.64 -6.21
CA SER A 148 -1.62 -11.89 -5.74
C SER A 148 -2.34 -11.64 -4.41
N HIS A 149 -3.23 -12.55 -4.01
CA HIS A 149 -3.89 -12.48 -2.70
C HIS A 149 -2.89 -12.37 -1.54
N ALA A 150 -1.76 -13.10 -1.61
CA ALA A 150 -0.72 -13.03 -0.59
C ALA A 150 0.00 -11.68 -0.55
N ASP A 151 0.14 -11.00 -1.70
CA ASP A 151 0.69 -9.64 -1.74
C ASP A 151 -0.26 -8.64 -1.10
N LEU A 152 -1.56 -8.78 -1.39
CA LEU A 152 -2.60 -7.94 -0.82
C LEU A 152 -2.70 -8.13 0.70
N ASP A 153 -2.64 -9.38 1.19
CA ASP A 153 -2.62 -9.69 2.63
C ASP A 153 -1.40 -9.06 3.32
N LEU A 154 -0.22 -9.11 2.69
CA LEU A 154 0.98 -8.45 3.21
C LEU A 154 0.84 -6.93 3.20
N LEU A 155 0.34 -6.35 2.11
CA LEU A 155 0.14 -4.91 1.97
C LEU A 155 -0.87 -4.39 2.99
N GLU A 156 -1.95 -5.14 3.22
CA GLU A 156 -2.94 -4.87 4.25
C GLU A 156 -2.29 -4.87 5.64
N THR A 157 -1.50 -5.91 5.93
CA THR A 157 -0.79 -6.02 7.21
C THR A 157 0.20 -4.87 7.41
N LEU A 158 0.93 -4.47 6.36
CA LEU A 158 1.86 -3.35 6.41
C LEU A 158 1.14 -2.02 6.71
N VAL A 159 0.02 -1.74 6.03
CA VAL A 159 -0.77 -0.53 6.26
C VAL A 159 -1.35 -0.53 7.67
N ASN A 160 -1.79 -1.67 8.20
CA ASN A 160 -2.27 -1.76 9.58
C ASN A 160 -1.20 -1.45 10.63
N ASN A 161 0.09 -1.58 10.31
CA ASN A 161 1.18 -1.16 11.21
C ASN A 161 1.41 0.36 11.22
N LEU A 162 0.78 1.12 10.31
CA LEU A 162 0.80 2.58 10.31
C LEU A 162 -0.28 3.21 11.19
N ILE A 163 -1.24 2.40 11.65
CA ILE A 163 -2.43 2.82 12.42
C ILE A 163 -2.16 2.68 13.92
#